data_AF-A0A939FGW4-F1
#
_entry.id   AF-A0A939FGW4-F1
#
_cell.length_a   1.000
_cell.length_b   1.000
_cell.length_c   1.000
_cell.angle_alpha   90.00
_cell.angle_beta   90.00
_cell.angle_gamma   90.00
#
_symmetry.space_group_name_H-M   'P 1'
#
loop_
_entity.id
_entity.type
_entity.pdbx_description
1 polymer ?
#
loop_
_entity_poly.entity_id
_entity_poly.type
_entity_poly.pdbx_seq_one_letter_code
_entity_poly.pdbx_strand_id
1 'polypeptide(L)' 'SDLAQQHGDKIEQGLDKAAQTVDSKTKGKYSDKIGTGTDKAKDALGRLSNKEDGTGTPPPAA' A
#
# COMPACT_ATOMS: atom_id res chain seq x y z
N SER A 1 -5.62 -0.46 20.80
CA SER A 1 -4.66 -1.25 20.01
C SER A 1 -5.31 -2.03 18.88
N ASP A 2 -6.59 -2.39 18.95
CA ASP A 2 -7.27 -3.15 17.88
C ASP A 2 -7.68 -2.39 16.61
N LEU A 3 -7.76 -1.06 16.63
CA LEU A 3 -8.24 -0.31 15.45
C LEU A 3 -7.14 -0.08 14.40
N ALA A 4 -5.89 0.12 14.79
CA ALA A 4 -4.78 0.26 13.82
C ALA A 4 -4.49 -1.05 13.07
N GLN A 5 -4.61 -2.20 13.75
CA GLN A 5 -4.42 -3.53 13.14
C GLN A 5 -5.56 -3.92 12.19
N GLN A 6 -6.82 -3.66 12.56
CA GLN A 6 -7.96 -4.01 11.69
C GLN A 6 -8.03 -3.17 10.40
N HIS A 7 -7.41 -1.99 10.39
CA HIS A 7 -7.37 -1.14 9.20
C HIS A 7 -6.18 -1.44 8.28
N GLY A 8 -5.02 -1.81 8.83
CA GLY A 8 -3.85 -2.23 8.06
C GLY A 8 -4.15 -3.41 7.12
N ASP A 9 -4.67 -4.50 7.68
CA ASP A 9 -4.97 -5.74 6.93
C ASP A 9 -5.93 -5.51 5.74
N LYS A 10 -6.97 -4.68 5.93
CA LYS A 10 -7.91 -4.36 4.85
C LYS A 10 -7.27 -3.53 3.73
N ILE A 11 -6.40 -2.59 4.08
CA ILE A 11 -5.69 -1.77 3.09
C ILE A 11 -4.68 -2.65 2.35
N GLU A 12 -3.96 -3.51 3.05
CA GLU A 12 -3.04 -4.48 2.44
C GLU A 12 -3.75 -5.43 1.49
N GLN A 13 -4.88 -6.01 1.89
CA GLN A 13 -5.70 -6.84 1.00
C GLN A 13 -6.21 -6.07 -0.22
N GLY A 14 -6.68 -4.83 -0.04
CA GLY A 14 -7.17 -4.00 -1.15
C GLY A 14 -6.07 -3.67 -2.16
N LEU A 15 -4.88 -3.35 -1.64
CA LEU A 15 -3.69 -3.03 -2.44
C LEU A 15 -3.17 -4.26 -3.20
N ASP A 16 -3.09 -5.43 -2.57
CA ASP A 16 -2.69 -6.68 -3.20
C ASP A 16 -3.65 -7.09 -4.33
N LYS A 17 -4.96 -6.95 -4.09
CA LYS A 17 -5.98 -7.24 -5.10
C LYS A 17 -5.92 -6.28 -6.29
N ALA A 18 -5.66 -5.00 -6.03
CA ALA A 18 -5.46 -4.00 -7.07
C ALA A 18 -4.20 -4.35 -7.89
N ALA A 19 -3.10 -4.67 -7.22
CA ALA A 19 -1.85 -5.13 -7.81
C ALA A 19 -2.06 -6.34 -8.73
N GLN A 20 -2.70 -7.41 -8.26
CA GLN A 20 -3.06 -8.56 -9.09
C GLN A 20 -3.93 -8.19 -10.29
N THR A 21 -4.87 -7.25 -10.13
CA THR A 21 -5.77 -6.85 -11.22
C THR A 21 -5.01 -6.14 -12.34
N VAL A 22 -4.12 -5.20 -11.99
CA VAL A 22 -3.30 -4.49 -12.99
C VAL A 22 -2.22 -5.39 -13.58
N ASP A 23 -1.66 -6.29 -12.77
CA ASP A 23 -0.73 -7.33 -13.20
C ASP A 23 -1.36 -8.23 -14.27
N SER A 24 -2.53 -8.78 -13.96
CA SER A 24 -3.26 -9.70 -14.84
C SER A 24 -3.69 -9.00 -16.14
N LYS A 25 -4.14 -7.74 -16.07
CA LYS A 25 -4.43 -6.91 -17.26
C LYS A 25 -3.19 -6.66 -18.11
N THR A 26 -2.02 -6.54 -17.49
CA THR A 26 -0.76 -6.27 -18.17
C THR A 26 0.03 -7.55 -18.47
N LYS A 27 -0.56 -8.72 -18.20
CA LYS A 27 0.07 -10.05 -18.32
C LYS A 27 1.44 -10.11 -17.64
N GLY A 28 1.56 -9.46 -16.49
CA GLY A 28 2.81 -9.41 -15.74
C GLY A 28 3.90 -8.50 -16.31
N LYS A 29 3.62 -7.69 -17.35
CA LYS A 29 4.63 -6.76 -17.89
C LYS A 29 5.13 -5.73 -16.87
N TYR A 30 4.36 -5.46 -15.82
CA TYR A 30 4.72 -4.50 -14.78
C TYR A 30 4.72 -5.10 -13.37
N SER A 31 4.71 -6.43 -13.20
CA SER A 31 4.66 -7.08 -11.89
C SER A 31 5.70 -6.52 -10.92
N ASP A 32 6.92 -6.30 -11.43
CA ASP A 32 8.06 -5.79 -10.68
C ASP A 32 7.82 -4.38 -10.12
N LYS A 33 7.27 -3.48 -10.96
CA LYS A 33 6.91 -2.11 -10.55
C LYS A 33 5.69 -2.08 -9.63
N ILE A 34 4.72 -2.96 -9.89
CA ILE A 34 3.50 -3.09 -9.07
C ILE A 34 3.88 -3.59 -7.68
N GLY A 35 4.69 -4.64 -7.58
CA GLY A 35 5.22 -5.15 -6.32
C GLY A 35 6.02 -4.09 -5.56
N THR A 36 6.97 -3.44 -6.23
CA THR A 36 7.76 -2.34 -5.64
C THR A 36 6.87 -1.19 -5.15
N GLY A 37 5.82 -0.83 -5.88
CA GLY A 37 4.86 0.20 -5.48
C GLY A 37 4.02 -0.22 -4.27
N THR A 38 3.58 -1.48 -4.25
CA THR A 38 2.83 -2.08 -3.14
C THR A 38 3.66 -2.14 -1.87
N ASP A 39 4.91 -2.63 -1.94
CA ASP A 39 5.84 -2.67 -0.80
C ASP A 39 6.10 -1.28 -0.21
N LYS A 40 6.32 -0.27 -1.07
CA LYS A 40 6.50 1.11 -0.60
C LYS A 40 5.25 1.69 0.05
N ALA A 41 4.07 1.37 -0.48
CA ALA A 41 2.81 1.82 0.12
C ALA A 41 2.55 1.14 1.47
N LYS A 42 2.88 -0.14 1.62
CA LYS A 42 2.83 -0.86 2.90
C LYS A 42 3.80 -0.29 3.93
N ASP A 43 5.04 -0.01 3.54
CA ASP A 43 6.03 0.66 4.40
C ASP A 43 5.56 2.05 4.82
N ALA A 44 5.01 2.85 3.90
CA ALA A 44 4.46 4.16 4.21
C ALA A 44 3.25 4.07 5.15
N LEU A 45 2.37 3.08 4.96
CA LEU A 45 1.23 2.83 5.83
C LEU A 45 1.69 2.38 7.22
N GLY A 46 2.65 1.45 7.31
CA GLY A 46 3.22 1.01 8.58
C GLY A 46 3.89 2.16 9.34
N ARG A 47 4.57 3.06 8.63
CA ARG A 47 5.13 4.29 9.22
C ARG A 47 4.05 5.28 9.65
N LEU A 48 2.97 5.42 8.89
CA LEU A 48 1.84 6.29 9.22
C LEU A 48 1.06 5.79 10.42
N SER A 49 0.75 4.49 10.48
CA SER A 49 0.13 3.87 11.65
C SER A 49 1.03 3.89 12.88
N ASN A 50 2.36 3.94 12.68
CA ASN A 50 3.31 4.20 13.76
C ASN A 50 3.50 5.71 14.06
N LYS A 51 2.94 6.61 13.25
CA LYS A 51 3.02 8.09 13.34
C LYS A 51 1.65 8.76 13.50
N GLU A 52 0.60 8.00 13.81
CA GLU A 52 -0.76 8.52 14.06
C GLU A 52 -0.89 9.35 15.36
N ASP A 53 0.23 9.77 15.96
CA ASP A 53 0.38 11.07 16.63
C ASP A 53 0.90 12.13 15.62
N GLY A 54 0.07 12.55 14.66
CA GLY A 54 0.30 13.79 13.91
C GLY A 54 0.63 13.66 12.42
N THR A 55 -0.38 14.09 11.64
CA THR A 55 -0.26 14.77 10.34
C THR A 55 -0.12 13.87 9.12
N GLY A 56 -1.25 13.69 8.43
CA GLY A 56 -1.32 13.10 7.11
C GLY A 56 -0.60 13.93 6.03
N THR A 57 0.19 13.21 5.22
CA THR A 57 0.61 13.44 3.82
C THR A 57 1.40 14.72 3.44
N PRO A 58 2.42 14.53 2.57
CA PRO A 58 2.39 15.12 1.23
C PRO A 58 2.61 14.10 0.07
N PRO A 59 2.43 14.50 -1.22
CA PRO A 59 2.06 13.66 -2.39
C PRO A 59 3.21 12.87 -3.07
N PRO A 60 2.90 12.05 -4.11
CA PRO A 60 3.92 11.33 -4.88
C PRO A 60 4.83 12.29 -5.66
N ALA A 61 6.09 11.89 -5.78
CA ALA A 61 7.13 12.62 -6.51
C ALA A 61 6.69 12.97 -7.94
N ALA A 62 6.91 14.23 -8.31
CA ALA A 62 7.15 14.65 -9.69
C ALA A 62 8.65 14.46 -10.02
#